data_AF-A0A4P6XD52-F1
#
_entry.id   AF-A0A4P6XD52-F1
#
_cell.length_a   1.000
_cell.length_b   1.000
_cell.length_c   1.000
_cell.angle_alpha   90.00
_cell.angle_beta   90.00
_cell.angle_gamma   90.00
#
_symmetry.space_group_name_H-M   'P 1'
#
loop_
_entity.id
_entity.type
_entity.pdbx_description
1 polymer ?
#
loop_
_entity_poly.entity_id
_entity_poly.type
_entity_poly.pdbx_seq_one_letter_code
_entity_poly.pdbx_strand_id
1 'polypeptide(L)'
;MTRPKIAMPQNEIGPGEAADRARSRRTFTTFAVLSMLGGAVGFTAALIEPHEATLTTGGSLPAWFAILAALLLIGAVTAGSLVYYRTIDELQRLDNYWAATMGANVLLMAYPVWLILWKGGLVPAPDAMTLYLAVLVSTGLAYAWRKLR
;
A
#
# COMPACT_ATOMS: atom_id res chain seq x y z
N MET A 1 33.54 24.01 -46.73
CA MET A 1 32.44 24.63 -45.96
C MET A 1 32.01 23.67 -44.86
N THR A 2 32.54 23.86 -43.66
CA THR A 2 32.25 23.06 -42.45
C THR A 2 31.12 23.74 -41.68
N ARG A 3 29.99 23.05 -41.50
CA ARG A 3 28.89 23.56 -40.67
C ARG A 3 29.34 23.68 -39.21
N PRO A 4 29.07 24.80 -38.52
CA PRO A 4 29.38 24.93 -37.11
C PRO A 4 28.53 23.94 -36.29
N LYS A 5 29.18 23.13 -35.45
CA LYS A 5 28.51 22.31 -34.44
C LYS A 5 27.89 23.26 -33.41
N ILE A 6 26.57 23.37 -33.43
CA ILE A 6 25.82 24.04 -32.38
C ILE A 6 25.97 23.17 -31.13
N ALA A 7 26.75 23.65 -30.16
CA ALA A 7 26.81 23.04 -28.84
C ALA A 7 25.44 23.25 -28.17
N MET A 8 24.64 22.20 -28.06
CA MET A 8 23.42 22.26 -27.26
C MET A 8 23.82 22.42 -25.79
N PRO A 9 23.28 23.42 -25.07
CA PRO A 9 23.61 23.65 -23.66
C PRO A 9 23.28 22.39 -22.85
N GLN A 10 24.20 22.05 -21.94
CA GLN A 10 24.09 20.88 -21.09
C GLN A 10 22.85 20.99 -20.19
N ASN A 11 21.85 20.14 -20.45
CA ASN A 11 20.94 19.58 -19.46
C ASN A 11 20.31 20.58 -18.46
N GLU A 12 19.78 21.70 -18.93
CA GLU A 12 18.88 22.51 -18.13
C GLU A 12 17.54 21.79 -18.03
N ILE A 13 17.31 21.13 -16.90
CA ILE A 13 16.06 20.45 -16.57
C ILE A 13 14.91 21.45 -16.78
N GLY A 14 14.01 21.12 -17.70
CA GLY A 14 12.87 21.98 -17.99
C GLY A 14 12.02 22.21 -16.73
N PRO A 15 11.37 23.38 -16.57
CA PRO A 15 10.56 23.68 -15.38
C PRO A 15 9.49 22.62 -15.07
N GLY A 16 8.97 21.93 -16.10
CA GLY A 16 8.06 20.78 -15.95
C GLY A 16 8.74 19.54 -15.34
N GLU A 17 9.92 19.16 -15.83
CA GLU A 17 10.68 18.02 -15.30
C GLU A 17 11.15 18.26 -13.86
N ALA A 18 11.48 19.51 -13.51
CA ALA A 18 11.83 19.89 -12.15
C ALA A 18 10.62 19.76 -11.20
N ALA A 19 9.43 20.16 -11.64
CA ALA A 19 8.20 20.02 -10.87
C ALA A 19 7.80 18.55 -10.67
N ASP A 20 7.94 17.71 -11.69
CA ASP A 20 7.66 16.28 -11.62
C ASP A 20 8.64 15.54 -10.69
N ARG A 21 9.92 15.91 -10.75
CA ARG A 21 10.94 15.36 -9.85
C ARG A 21 10.68 15.75 -8.39
N ALA A 22 10.24 16.99 -8.14
CA ALA A 22 9.85 17.43 -6.80
C ALA A 22 8.62 16.67 -6.28
N ARG A 23 7.62 16.42 -7.13
CA ARG A 23 6.43 15.63 -6.82
C ARG A 23 6.78 14.17 -6.50
N SER A 24 7.57 13.53 -7.35
CA SER A 24 8.06 12.16 -7.16
C SER A 24 8.80 11.99 -5.83
N ARG A 25 9.68 12.95 -5.49
CA ARG A 25 10.38 12.96 -4.19
C ARG A 25 9.41 13.02 -3.01
N ARG A 26 8.40 13.89 -3.06
CA ARG A 26 7.39 14.01 -1.99
C ARG A 26 6.57 12.72 -1.83
N THR A 27 6.19 12.10 -2.94
CA THR A 27 5.49 10.81 -2.93
C THR A 27 6.37 9.72 -2.31
N PHE A 28 7.62 9.62 -2.73
CA PHE A 28 8.57 8.66 -2.16
C PHE A 28 8.81 8.89 -0.67
N THR A 29 9.01 10.13 -0.22
CA THR A 29 9.19 10.44 1.21
C THR A 29 7.95 10.09 2.03
N THR A 30 6.75 10.31 1.47
CA THR A 30 5.49 9.94 2.12
C THR A 30 5.42 8.44 2.34
N PHE A 31 5.69 7.65 1.29
CA PHE A 31 5.74 6.19 1.41
C PHE A 31 6.82 5.71 2.37
N ALA A 32 8.03 6.28 2.30
CA ALA A 32 9.13 5.91 3.19
C ALA A 32 8.76 6.14 4.67
N VAL A 33 8.15 7.29 5.00
CA VAL A 33 7.70 7.59 6.37
C VAL A 33 6.60 6.63 6.82
N LEU A 34 5.60 6.37 5.98
CA LEU A 34 4.52 5.44 6.31
C LEU A 34 5.04 4.00 6.50
N SER A 35 5.95 3.56 5.64
CA SER A 35 6.59 2.24 5.74
C SER A 35 7.44 2.14 7.00
N MET A 36 8.19 3.19 7.37
CA MET A 36 8.95 3.21 8.63
C MET A 36 8.03 3.15 9.85
N LEU A 37 6.91 3.89 9.85
CA LEU A 37 5.94 3.87 10.95
C LEU A 37 5.30 2.48 11.09
N GLY A 38 4.80 1.90 9.99
CA GLY A 38 4.24 0.56 10.00
C GLY A 38 5.26 -0.51 10.40
N GLY A 39 6.49 -0.40 9.89
CA GLY A 39 7.59 -1.28 10.24
C GLY A 39 7.97 -1.21 11.72
N ALA A 40 8.03 0.00 12.30
CA ALA A 40 8.31 0.18 13.72
C ALA A 40 7.21 -0.45 14.61
N VAL A 41 5.93 -0.28 14.23
CA VAL A 41 4.80 -0.90 14.93
C VAL A 41 4.88 -2.43 14.83
N GLY A 42 5.04 -2.97 13.63
CA GLY A 42 5.13 -4.42 13.42
C GLY A 42 6.33 -5.05 14.12
N PHE A 43 7.49 -4.39 14.07
CA PHE A 43 8.69 -4.83 14.79
C PHE A 43 8.48 -4.83 16.30
N THR A 44 7.87 -3.78 16.85
CA THR A 44 7.59 -3.70 18.29
C THR A 44 6.56 -4.76 18.71
N ALA A 45 5.55 -5.01 17.88
CA ALA A 45 4.57 -6.07 18.11
C ALA A 45 5.27 -7.44 18.22
N ALA A 46 6.16 -7.76 17.27
CA ALA A 46 6.90 -9.01 17.25
C ALA A 46 7.82 -9.23 18.47
N LEU A 47 8.27 -8.16 19.14
CA LEU A 47 9.06 -8.25 20.37
C LEU A 47 8.21 -8.50 21.64
N ILE A 48 6.93 -8.13 21.60
CA ILE A 48 6.01 -8.23 22.74
C ILE A 48 5.12 -9.46 22.64
N GLU A 49 4.87 -9.95 21.43
CA GLU A 49 4.03 -11.10 21.18
C GLU A 49 4.67 -12.39 21.73
N PRO A 50 3.88 -13.30 22.34
CA PRO A 50 4.37 -14.60 22.76
C PRO A 50 5.01 -15.37 21.60
N HIS A 51 6.10 -16.11 21.85
CA HIS A 51 6.85 -16.85 20.81
C HIS A 51 6.01 -17.89 20.03
N GLU A 52 4.92 -18.38 20.60
CA GLU A 52 4.00 -19.33 19.96
C GLU A 52 3.04 -18.66 18.96
N ALA A 53 2.99 -17.33 18.93
CA ALA A 53 2.13 -16.60 18.02
C ALA A 53 2.68 -16.65 16.59
N THR A 54 1.86 -17.11 15.65
CA THR A 54 2.11 -16.91 14.22
C THR A 54 1.21 -15.81 13.66
N LEU A 55 1.59 -15.25 12.51
CA LEU A 55 0.84 -14.19 11.81
C LEU A 55 -0.65 -14.52 11.59
N THR A 56 -1.03 -15.80 11.57
CA THR A 56 -2.39 -16.29 11.33
C THR A 56 -3.10 -16.79 12.60
N THR A 57 -2.39 -17.02 13.70
CA THR A 57 -3.00 -17.53 14.95
C THR A 57 -3.05 -16.48 16.05
N GLY A 58 -2.13 -15.52 16.04
CA GLY A 58 -2.12 -14.32 16.88
C GLY A 58 -1.94 -14.57 18.38
N GLY A 59 -0.99 -13.87 18.99
CA GLY A 59 -0.89 -13.72 20.44
C GLY A 59 -1.71 -12.52 20.91
N SER A 60 -2.13 -12.52 22.18
CA SER A 60 -2.78 -11.35 22.76
C SER A 60 -1.76 -10.24 23.01
N LEU A 61 -1.84 -9.14 22.25
CA LEU A 61 -1.05 -7.94 22.50
C LEU A 61 -1.57 -7.20 23.75
N PRO A 62 -0.70 -6.54 24.53
CA PRO A 62 -1.13 -5.66 25.60
C PRO A 62 -2.12 -4.61 25.09
N ALA A 63 -3.24 -4.42 25.79
CA ALA A 63 -4.34 -3.57 25.32
C ALA A 63 -3.90 -2.13 24.99
N TRP A 64 -3.01 -1.55 25.80
CA TRP A 64 -2.47 -0.21 25.56
C TRP A 64 -1.72 -0.12 24.23
N PHE A 65 -0.94 -1.14 23.88
CA PHE A 65 -0.17 -1.18 22.64
C PHE A 65 -1.09 -1.38 21.44
N ALA A 66 -2.06 -2.30 21.55
CA ALA A 66 -3.05 -2.53 20.50
C ALA A 66 -3.84 -1.26 20.16
N ILE A 67 -4.27 -0.50 21.17
CA ILE A 67 -4.99 0.77 20.98
C ILE A 67 -4.09 1.80 20.28
N LEU A 68 -2.86 1.99 20.75
CA LEU A 68 -1.93 2.94 20.13
C LEU A 68 -1.59 2.56 18.69
N ALA A 69 -1.33 1.28 18.43
CA ALA A 69 -1.05 0.76 17.10
C ALA A 69 -2.24 0.96 16.15
N ALA A 70 -3.47 0.70 16.61
CA ALA A 70 -4.68 0.92 15.82
C ALA A 70 -4.90 2.40 15.50
N LEU A 71 -4.77 3.30 16.49
CA LEU A 71 -4.90 4.74 16.28
C LEU A 71 -3.82 5.27 15.32
N LEU A 72 -2.58 4.80 15.47
CA LEU A 72 -1.49 5.16 14.59
C LEU A 72 -1.73 4.66 13.16
N LEU A 73 -2.20 3.43 12.98
CA LEU A 73 -2.52 2.87 11.67
C LEU A 73 -3.62 3.70 10.98
N ILE A 74 -4.71 3.99 11.67
CA ILE A 74 -5.81 4.83 11.15
C ILE A 74 -5.27 6.21 10.78
N GLY A 75 -4.57 6.87 11.70
CA GLY A 75 -4.03 8.21 11.47
C GLY A 75 -3.05 8.25 10.30
N ALA A 76 -2.11 7.29 10.23
CA ALA A 76 -1.10 7.21 9.18
C ALA A 76 -1.73 6.93 7.82
N VAL A 77 -2.66 5.97 7.72
CA VAL A 77 -3.34 5.64 6.46
C VAL A 77 -4.22 6.80 6.00
N THR A 78 -4.99 7.42 6.89
CA THR A 78 -5.86 8.56 6.54
C THR A 78 -5.04 9.77 6.11
N ALA A 79 -4.08 10.21 6.92
CA ALA A 79 -3.23 11.36 6.60
C ALA A 79 -2.39 11.11 5.34
N GLY A 80 -1.77 9.92 5.25
CA GLY A 80 -0.99 9.48 4.10
C GLY A 80 -1.80 9.49 2.81
N SER A 81 -3.02 8.95 2.85
CA SER A 81 -3.94 8.96 1.70
C SER A 81 -4.30 10.39 1.28
N LEU A 82 -4.65 11.26 2.23
CA LEU A 82 -5.01 12.66 1.93
C LEU A 82 -3.84 13.43 1.31
N VAL A 83 -2.62 13.25 1.81
CA VAL A 83 -1.42 13.86 1.25
C VAL A 83 -1.16 13.29 -0.15
N TYR A 84 -1.20 11.97 -0.30
CA TYR A 84 -0.96 11.29 -1.57
C TYR A 84 -1.93 11.75 -2.66
N TYR A 85 -3.24 11.75 -2.38
CA TYR A 85 -4.27 12.19 -3.33
C TYR A 85 -4.06 13.64 -3.81
N ARG A 86 -3.56 14.54 -2.96
CA ARG A 86 -3.24 15.92 -3.35
C ARG A 86 -2.00 16.03 -4.25
N THR A 87 -1.13 15.03 -4.24
CA THR A 87 0.14 15.05 -4.98
C THR A 87 0.10 14.33 -6.32
N ILE A 88 -0.82 13.38 -6.52
CA ILE A 88 -0.88 12.58 -7.75
C ILE A 88 -1.71 13.26 -8.85
N ASP A 89 -1.38 12.94 -10.10
CA ASP A 89 -2.14 13.38 -11.29
C ASP A 89 -3.42 12.54 -11.51
N GLU A 90 -4.20 12.89 -12.54
CA GLU A 90 -5.47 12.21 -12.86
C GLU A 90 -5.28 10.78 -13.35
N LEU A 91 -4.23 10.51 -14.12
CA LEU A 91 -3.94 9.17 -14.64
C LEU A 91 -3.59 8.21 -13.49
N GLN A 92 -2.72 8.63 -12.59
CA GLN A 92 -2.35 7.89 -11.39
C GLN A 92 -3.55 7.67 -10.48
N ARG A 93 -4.48 8.63 -10.39
CA ARG A 93 -5.74 8.44 -9.65
C ARG A 93 -6.60 7.34 -10.28
N LEU A 94 -6.75 7.36 -11.60
CA LEU A 94 -7.48 6.31 -12.34
C LEU A 94 -6.85 4.93 -12.12
N ASP A 95 -5.52 4.83 -12.16
CA ASP A 95 -4.82 3.57 -11.88
C ASP A 95 -5.06 3.07 -10.46
N ASN A 96 -5.00 3.98 -9.47
CA ASN A 96 -5.29 3.65 -8.08
C ASN A 96 -6.74 3.19 -7.90
N TYR A 97 -7.71 3.87 -8.53
CA TYR A 97 -9.12 3.46 -8.44
C TYR A 97 -9.37 2.10 -9.07
N TRP A 98 -8.74 1.83 -10.22
CA TRP A 98 -8.85 0.53 -10.86
C TRP A 98 -8.25 -0.58 -9.99
N ALA A 99 -7.06 -0.36 -9.44
CA ALA A 99 -6.41 -1.30 -8.54
C ALA A 99 -7.23 -1.54 -7.25
N ALA A 100 -7.75 -0.48 -6.63
CA ALA A 100 -8.61 -0.57 -5.45
C ALA A 100 -9.91 -1.33 -5.73
N THR A 101 -10.50 -1.13 -6.92
CA THR A 101 -11.69 -1.85 -7.36
C THR A 101 -11.41 -3.35 -7.50
N MET A 102 -10.24 -3.73 -8.01
CA MET A 102 -9.84 -5.15 -8.09
C MET A 102 -9.72 -5.78 -6.70
N GLY A 103 -9.04 -5.11 -5.77
CA GLY A 103 -8.95 -5.59 -4.38
C GLY A 103 -10.30 -5.69 -3.68
N ALA A 104 -11.17 -4.68 -3.85
CA ALA A 104 -12.51 -4.68 -3.29
C ALA A 104 -13.36 -5.85 -3.83
N ASN A 105 -13.30 -6.10 -5.14
CA ASN A 105 -13.99 -7.23 -5.76
C ASN A 105 -13.48 -8.57 -5.22
N VAL A 106 -12.17 -8.72 -5.01
CA VAL A 106 -11.60 -9.92 -4.37
C VAL A 106 -12.21 -10.13 -2.99
N LEU A 107 -12.32 -9.11 -2.15
CA LEU A 107 -12.95 -9.24 -0.83
C LEU A 107 -14.43 -9.61 -0.93
N LEU A 108 -15.18 -8.89 -1.77
CA LEU A 108 -16.62 -9.05 -1.97
C LEU A 108 -16.99 -10.44 -2.51
N MET A 109 -16.08 -11.11 -3.23
CA MET A 109 -16.30 -12.48 -3.70
C MET A 109 -15.70 -13.52 -2.74
N ALA A 110 -14.45 -13.33 -2.31
CA ALA A 110 -13.72 -14.33 -1.54
C ALA A 110 -14.38 -14.64 -0.20
N TYR A 111 -14.79 -13.60 0.55
CA TYR A 111 -15.42 -13.81 1.86
C TYR A 111 -16.73 -14.60 1.80
N PRO A 112 -17.77 -14.19 1.03
CA PRO A 112 -19.02 -14.94 1.00
C PRO A 112 -18.86 -16.35 0.41
N VAL A 113 -18.01 -16.53 -0.61
CA VAL A 113 -17.74 -17.86 -1.17
C VAL A 113 -17.09 -18.76 -0.10
N TRP A 114 -16.06 -18.28 0.59
CA TRP A 114 -15.41 -19.04 1.66
C TRP A 114 -16.39 -19.34 2.79
N LEU A 115 -17.19 -18.37 3.22
CA LEU A 115 -18.20 -18.55 4.25
C LEU A 115 -19.19 -19.66 3.91
N ILE A 116 -19.70 -19.69 2.67
CA ILE A 116 -20.62 -20.74 2.19
C ILE A 116 -19.94 -22.11 2.21
N LEU A 117 -18.70 -22.21 1.72
CA LEU A 117 -17.95 -23.46 1.70
C LEU A 117 -17.64 -23.98 3.12
N TRP A 118 -17.34 -23.08 4.06
CA TRP A 118 -17.13 -23.43 5.47
C TRP A 118 -18.42 -23.97 6.09
N LYS A 119 -19.56 -23.30 5.85
CA LYS A 119 -20.87 -23.78 6.31
C LYS A 119 -21.25 -25.14 5.71
N GLY A 120 -20.75 -25.47 4.53
CA GLY A 120 -20.86 -26.79 3.92
C GLY A 120 -19.85 -27.83 4.43
N GLY A 121 -18.96 -27.48 5.36
CA GLY A 121 -17.95 -28.39 5.91
C GLY A 121 -16.79 -28.71 4.95
N LEU A 122 -16.62 -27.93 3.87
CA LEU A 122 -15.64 -28.20 2.82
C LEU A 122 -14.26 -27.57 3.07
N VAL A 123 -14.23 -26.46 3.81
CA VAL A 123 -13.00 -25.69 4.10
C VAL A 123 -13.00 -25.21 5.55
N PRO A 124 -11.84 -24.82 6.12
CA PRO A 124 -11.75 -24.19 7.43
C PRO A 124 -12.53 -22.87 7.53
N ALA A 125 -12.74 -22.39 8.75
CA ALA A 125 -13.38 -21.10 8.99
C ALA A 125 -12.61 -19.96 8.29
N PRO A 126 -13.32 -18.96 7.73
CA PRO A 126 -12.65 -17.82 7.09
C PRO A 126 -11.71 -17.10 8.06
N ASP A 127 -10.48 -16.87 7.61
CA ASP A 127 -9.45 -16.15 8.36
C ASP A 127 -9.33 -14.69 7.85
N ALA A 128 -9.41 -13.75 8.79
CA ALA A 128 -9.37 -12.32 8.48
C ALA A 128 -8.00 -11.90 7.92
N MET A 129 -6.90 -12.47 8.43
CA MET A 129 -5.55 -12.14 7.97
C MET A 129 -5.35 -12.59 6.52
N THR A 130 -5.80 -13.80 6.17
CA THR A 130 -5.72 -14.32 4.81
C THR A 130 -6.53 -13.47 3.83
N LEU A 131 -7.74 -13.06 4.20
CA LEU A 131 -8.55 -12.15 3.38
C LEU A 131 -7.89 -10.79 3.20
N TYR A 132 -7.34 -10.22 4.27
CA TYR A 132 -6.61 -8.96 4.23
C TYR A 132 -5.40 -9.02 3.28
N LEU A 133 -4.60 -10.09 3.37
CA LEU A 133 -3.46 -10.32 2.49
C LEU A 133 -3.90 -10.53 1.04
N ALA A 134 -4.98 -11.27 0.79
CA ALA A 134 -5.52 -11.46 -0.56
C ALA A 134 -5.92 -10.12 -1.21
N VAL A 135 -6.54 -9.21 -0.45
CA VAL A 135 -6.89 -7.86 -0.92
C VAL A 135 -5.65 -7.03 -1.19
N LEU A 136 -4.65 -7.04 -0.29
CA LEU A 136 -3.40 -6.30 -0.49
C LEU A 136 -2.64 -6.78 -1.73
N VAL A 137 -2.48 -8.09 -1.88
CA VAL A 137 -1.74 -8.71 -2.99
C VAL A 137 -2.47 -8.43 -4.31
N SER A 138 -3.78 -8.64 -4.37
CA SER A 138 -4.55 -8.38 -5.60
C SER A 138 -4.54 -6.90 -5.99
N THR A 139 -4.67 -5.99 -5.03
CA THR A 139 -4.56 -4.53 -5.28
C THR A 139 -3.17 -4.18 -5.80
N GLY A 140 -2.11 -4.70 -5.16
CA GLY A 140 -0.73 -4.45 -5.55
C GLY A 140 -0.40 -4.98 -6.95
N LEU A 141 -0.83 -6.20 -7.26
CA LEU A 141 -0.67 -6.81 -8.58
C LEU A 141 -1.44 -6.04 -9.66
N ALA A 142 -2.68 -5.62 -9.36
CA ALA A 142 -3.49 -4.82 -10.26
C ALA A 142 -2.82 -3.48 -10.57
N TYR A 143 -2.29 -2.80 -9.54
CA TYR A 143 -1.54 -1.56 -9.72
C TYR A 143 -0.25 -1.77 -10.53
N ALA A 144 0.53 -2.80 -10.21
CA ALA A 144 1.77 -3.13 -10.92
C ALA A 144 1.50 -3.44 -12.41
N TRP A 145 0.43 -4.17 -12.71
CA TRP A 145 -0.01 -4.46 -14.07
C TRP A 145 -0.32 -3.19 -14.87
N ARG A 146 -1.04 -2.22 -14.27
CA ARG A 146 -1.32 -0.92 -14.89
C ARG A 146 -0.06 -0.10 -15.13
N LYS A 147 0.91 -0.18 -14.23
CA LYS A 147 2.18 0.56 -14.32
C LYS A 147 3.11 0.00 -15.41
N LEU A 148 3.07 -1.31 -15.66
CA LEU A 148 3.97 -2.02 -16.57
C LEU A 148 3.44 -2.10 -18.02
N ARG A 149 2.19 -1.71 -18.27
CA ARG A 149 1.55 -1.72 -19.58
C ARG A 149 1.42 -0.31 -20.14
#